data_AF-A0A2V9L5E8-F1
#
_entry.id   AF-A0A2V9L5E8-F1
#
_cell.length_a   1.000
_cell.length_b   1.000
_cell.length_c   1.000
_cell.angle_alpha   90.00
_cell.angle_beta   90.00
_cell.angle_gamma   90.00
#
_symmetry.space_group_name_H-M   'P 1'
#
loop_
_entity.id
_entity.type
_entity.pdbx_description
1 polymer ?
#
loop_
_entity_poly.entity_id
_entity_poly.type
_entity_poly.pdbx_seq_one_letter_code
_entity_poly.pdbx_strand_id
1 'polypeptide(L)'
;MVWGVRRPLRVFARGASLRRRVAYSLAIVRVILVPVIFLAVYYLFRMGWIVDRIVSVDAPVATLAERASIEMMDARRAESDYFLSHDPAKLKVNRDHLSDLEQIIATMRDRQPAERATTQKMLDDVKTYRDHLDQTVARIGEPGQPPVERIQRVVQAYERDLDELLRRDNRESRSRLVDDLRSGVGSFDAQISETMQAEDPALRQAAMGLQASSSELMQLASDMEKRSWERMYRDHQETQQLVRRAEWVLIIVSSITLLLSILASILLPRQVVKPLVALKEAVDHAAAGNYEIEFDVEGDGEVVQLANAVRSLIAHVRDKRLRSTVGAPH
;
A
#
# COMPACT_ATOMS: atom_id res chain seq x y z
N MET A 1 -51.36 34.61 57.66
CA MET A 1 -51.74 33.47 56.81
C MET A 1 -50.82 33.45 55.60
N VAL A 2 -49.79 32.60 55.62
CA VAL A 2 -48.88 32.43 54.48
C VAL A 2 -49.52 31.38 53.57
N TRP A 3 -50.03 31.83 52.42
CA TRP A 3 -50.63 30.96 51.42
C TRP A 3 -49.49 30.21 50.70
N GLY A 4 -49.16 29.02 51.21
CA GLY A 4 -48.17 28.15 50.60
C GLY A 4 -48.70 27.62 49.27
N VAL A 5 -48.10 28.06 48.17
CA VAL A 5 -48.39 27.57 46.83
C VAL A 5 -48.02 26.08 46.77
N ARG A 6 -49.04 25.21 46.81
CA ARG A 6 -48.91 23.77 46.56
C ARG A 6 -48.44 23.57 45.13
N ARG A 7 -47.15 23.24 44.93
CA ARG A 7 -46.66 22.81 43.61
C ARG A 7 -46.66 21.28 43.57
N PRO A 8 -47.52 20.64 42.77
CA PRO A 8 -47.45 19.20 42.57
C PRO A 8 -46.14 18.86 41.84
N LEU A 9 -45.28 18.08 42.50
CA LEU A 9 -44.08 17.51 41.88
C LEU A 9 -44.51 16.26 41.09
N ARG A 10 -44.81 16.47 39.80
CA ARG A 10 -45.14 15.35 38.89
C ARG A 10 -43.88 14.65 38.41
N VAL A 11 -43.70 13.40 38.83
CA VAL A 11 -42.60 12.55 38.39
C VAL A 11 -43.12 11.61 37.31
N PHE A 12 -43.05 12.09 36.06
CA PHE A 12 -43.38 11.25 34.90
C PHE A 12 -42.20 10.35 34.55
N ALA A 13 -42.39 9.05 34.69
CA ALA A 13 -41.42 8.05 34.27
C ALA A 13 -42.10 6.97 33.40
N ARG A 14 -42.57 7.37 32.20
CA ARG A 14 -43.00 6.39 31.20
C ARG A 14 -41.80 5.62 30.65
N GLY A 15 -41.81 4.28 30.77
CA GLY A 15 -41.09 3.35 29.90
C GLY A 15 -40.19 2.33 30.62
N ALA A 16 -39.83 1.26 29.89
CA ALA A 16 -39.06 0.09 30.33
C ALA A 16 -37.93 0.32 31.36
N SER A 17 -37.65 -0.72 32.16
CA SER A 17 -36.65 -0.75 33.26
C SER A 17 -35.32 -0.06 32.92
N LEU A 18 -34.74 0.64 33.91
CA LEU A 18 -33.50 1.42 33.75
C LEU A 18 -32.34 0.51 33.33
N ARG A 19 -32.27 -0.72 33.86
CA ARG A 19 -31.37 -1.78 33.38
C ARG A 19 -31.53 -2.10 31.90
N ARG A 20 -32.77 -2.26 31.40
CA ARG A 20 -33.01 -2.51 29.97
C ARG A 20 -32.54 -1.33 29.12
N ARG A 21 -32.78 -0.09 29.55
CA ARG A 21 -32.34 1.11 28.80
C ARG A 21 -30.82 1.23 28.73
N VAL A 22 -30.12 1.00 29.84
CA VAL A 22 -28.65 0.95 29.86
C VAL A 22 -28.15 -0.17 28.95
N ALA A 23 -28.73 -1.37 29.04
CA ALA A 23 -28.39 -2.48 28.16
C ALA A 23 -28.64 -2.17 26.68
N TYR A 24 -29.75 -1.51 26.32
CA TYR A 24 -30.01 -1.05 24.95
C TYR A 24 -28.99 -0.01 24.49
N SER A 25 -28.66 0.98 25.32
CA SER A 25 -27.65 1.99 24.95
C SER A 25 -26.28 1.35 24.70
N LEU A 26 -25.87 0.39 25.53
CA LEU A 26 -24.62 -0.35 25.38
C LEU A 26 -24.66 -1.27 24.15
N ALA A 27 -25.80 -1.93 23.90
CA ALA A 27 -26.00 -2.78 22.74
C ALA A 27 -25.94 -1.96 21.44
N ILE A 28 -26.59 -0.79 21.39
CA ILE A 28 -26.53 0.11 20.23
C ILE A 28 -25.08 0.55 19.96
N VAL A 29 -24.35 0.99 20.99
CA VAL A 29 -22.94 1.37 20.83
C VAL A 29 -22.12 0.20 20.30
N ARG A 30 -22.30 -1.02 20.83
CA ARG A 30 -21.59 -2.21 20.34
C ARG A 30 -21.97 -2.57 18.90
N VAL A 31 -23.24 -2.45 18.53
CA VAL A 31 -23.73 -2.72 17.17
C VAL A 31 -23.13 -1.76 16.15
N ILE A 32 -22.76 -0.54 16.54
CA ILE A 32 -22.07 0.41 15.66
C ILE A 32 -20.56 0.16 15.68
N LEU A 33 -19.98 0.04 16.87
CA LEU A 33 -18.54 0.01 17.06
C LEU A 33 -17.91 -1.29 16.50
N VAL A 34 -18.61 -2.42 16.60
CA VAL A 34 -18.11 -3.71 16.09
C VAL A 34 -17.93 -3.68 14.57
N PRO A 35 -18.94 -3.37 13.73
CA PRO A 35 -18.76 -3.25 12.28
C PRO A 35 -17.66 -2.27 11.87
N VAL A 36 -17.52 -1.16 12.59
CA VAL A 36 -16.50 -0.14 12.30
C VAL A 36 -15.10 -0.68 12.53
N ILE A 37 -14.87 -1.37 13.66
CA ILE A 37 -13.60 -2.04 13.93
C ILE A 37 -13.33 -3.11 12.88
N PHE A 38 -14.30 -3.97 12.58
CA PHE A 38 -14.14 -5.02 11.57
C PHE A 38 -13.79 -4.45 10.20
N LEU A 39 -14.44 -3.36 9.80
CA LEU A 39 -14.19 -2.70 8.53
C LEU A 39 -12.81 -2.04 8.48
N ALA A 40 -12.41 -1.35 9.56
CA ALA A 40 -11.08 -0.75 9.67
C ALA A 40 -9.99 -1.82 9.57
N VAL A 41 -10.16 -2.92 10.31
CA VAL A 41 -9.26 -4.08 10.25
C VAL A 41 -9.22 -4.67 8.84
N TYR A 42 -10.37 -4.86 8.19
CA TYR A 42 -10.45 -5.37 6.82
C TYR A 42 -9.67 -4.50 5.83
N TYR A 43 -9.85 -3.18 5.86
CA TYR A 43 -9.13 -2.27 4.97
C TYR A 43 -7.62 -2.24 5.25
N LEU A 44 -7.21 -2.27 6.53
CA LEU A 44 -5.79 -2.36 6.89
C LEU A 44 -5.15 -3.64 6.36
N PHE A 45 -5.81 -4.79 6.49
CA PHE A 45 -5.29 -6.05 5.93
C PHE A 45 -5.24 -6.04 4.41
N ARG A 46 -6.28 -5.53 3.73
CA ARG A 46 -6.29 -5.46 2.26
C ARG A 46 -5.22 -4.53 1.72
N MET A 47 -5.02 -3.37 2.34
CA MET A 47 -3.96 -2.43 1.97
C MET A 47 -2.59 -3.02 2.25
N GLY A 48 -2.42 -3.66 3.43
CA GLY A 48 -1.17 -4.33 3.80
C GLY A 48 -0.74 -5.38 2.77
N TRP A 49 -1.67 -6.19 2.27
CA TRP A 49 -1.37 -7.22 1.27
C TRP A 49 -0.94 -6.64 -0.09
N ILE A 50 -1.56 -5.54 -0.54
CA ILE A 50 -1.19 -4.88 -1.81
C ILE A 50 0.17 -4.20 -1.68
N VAL A 51 0.40 -3.47 -0.59
CA VAL A 51 1.67 -2.79 -0.33
C VAL A 51 2.81 -3.82 -0.20
N ASP A 52 2.57 -4.92 0.51
CA ASP A 52 3.55 -6.00 0.64
C ASP A 52 3.92 -6.59 -0.72
N ARG A 53 2.95 -6.83 -1.61
CA ARG A 53 3.23 -7.30 -2.98
C ARG A 53 4.06 -6.32 -3.79
N ILE A 54 3.71 -5.03 -3.77
CA ILE A 54 4.44 -3.98 -4.50
C ILE A 54 5.90 -3.93 -4.02
N VAL A 55 6.11 -3.89 -2.71
CA VAL A 55 7.44 -3.68 -2.11
C VAL A 55 8.31 -4.93 -2.18
N SER A 56 7.73 -6.11 -2.00
CA SER A 56 8.51 -7.37 -1.95
C SER A 56 8.75 -8.00 -3.32
N VAL A 57 7.83 -7.81 -4.27
CA VAL A 57 7.86 -8.47 -5.58
C VAL A 57 8.02 -7.47 -6.72
N ASP A 58 7.03 -6.61 -6.98
CA ASP A 58 6.98 -5.86 -8.25
C ASP A 58 8.10 -4.81 -8.37
N ALA A 59 8.36 -4.02 -7.33
CA ALA A 59 9.42 -3.01 -7.38
C ALA A 59 10.83 -3.64 -7.46
N PRO A 60 11.18 -4.66 -6.66
CA PRO A 60 12.46 -5.34 -6.81
C PRO A 60 12.62 -5.99 -8.19
N VAL A 61 11.59 -6.65 -8.72
CA VAL A 61 11.67 -7.28 -10.06
C VAL A 61 11.87 -6.24 -11.15
N ALA A 62 11.19 -5.10 -11.09
CA ALA A 62 11.43 -4.00 -12.03
C ALA A 62 12.89 -3.52 -11.98
N THR A 63 13.43 -3.24 -10.79
CA THR A 63 14.84 -2.81 -10.65
C THR A 63 15.84 -3.88 -11.08
N LEU A 64 15.54 -5.15 -10.85
CA LEU A 64 16.38 -6.26 -11.29
C LEU A 64 16.34 -6.43 -12.81
N ALA A 65 15.19 -6.20 -13.46
CA ALA A 65 15.05 -6.25 -14.91
C ALA A 65 15.82 -5.12 -15.60
N GLU A 66 15.77 -3.91 -15.05
CA GLU A 66 16.60 -2.79 -15.48
C GLU A 66 18.10 -3.13 -15.32
N ARG A 67 18.49 -3.64 -14.14
CA ARG A 67 19.87 -4.05 -13.87
C ARG A 67 20.34 -5.16 -14.80
N ALA A 68 19.49 -6.14 -15.12
CA ALA A 68 19.81 -7.18 -16.10
C ALA A 68 20.13 -6.60 -17.48
N SER A 69 19.39 -5.56 -17.91
CA SER A 69 19.67 -4.87 -19.17
C SER A 69 21.03 -4.15 -19.13
N ILE A 70 21.37 -3.51 -18.01
CA ILE A 70 22.65 -2.83 -17.81
C ILE A 70 23.81 -3.82 -17.84
N GLU A 71 23.74 -4.91 -17.07
CA GLU A 71 24.80 -5.93 -17.05
C GLU A 71 24.99 -6.57 -18.43
N MET A 72 23.92 -6.76 -19.22
CA MET A 72 24.05 -7.24 -20.60
C MET A 72 24.76 -6.23 -21.50
N MET A 73 24.50 -4.93 -21.33
CA MET A 73 25.21 -3.88 -22.08
C MET A 73 26.69 -3.82 -21.70
N ASP A 74 27.02 -3.96 -20.42
CA ASP A 74 28.41 -3.96 -19.96
C ASP A 74 29.16 -5.24 -20.38
N ALA A 75 28.47 -6.39 -20.39
CA ALA A 75 29.00 -7.61 -21.00
C ALA A 75 29.35 -7.38 -22.48
N ARG A 76 28.44 -6.79 -23.26
CA ARG A 76 28.72 -6.46 -24.68
C ARG A 76 29.86 -5.48 -24.86
N ARG A 77 29.95 -4.45 -24.00
CA ARG A 77 31.10 -3.54 -24.04
C ARG A 77 32.41 -4.29 -23.79
N ALA A 78 32.45 -5.19 -22.81
CA ALA A 78 33.63 -6.00 -22.52
C ALA A 78 33.96 -7.01 -23.64
N GLU A 79 32.95 -7.54 -24.35
CA GLU A 79 33.11 -8.33 -25.58
C GLU A 79 33.80 -7.50 -26.67
N SER A 80 33.24 -6.33 -27.00
CA SER A 80 33.81 -5.44 -28.02
C SER A 80 35.25 -5.02 -27.64
N ASP A 81 35.50 -4.68 -26.38
CA ASP A 81 36.84 -4.37 -25.87
C ASP A 81 37.82 -5.55 -26.05
N TYR A 82 37.38 -6.78 -25.77
CA TYR A 82 38.19 -7.98 -25.97
C TYR A 82 38.50 -8.18 -27.46
N PHE A 83 37.51 -8.05 -28.33
CA PHE A 83 37.68 -8.21 -29.77
C PHE A 83 38.62 -7.18 -30.40
N LEU A 84 38.68 -5.98 -29.83
CA LEU A 84 39.63 -4.96 -30.25
C LEU A 84 41.04 -5.22 -29.70
N SER A 85 41.16 -5.52 -28.40
CA SER A 85 42.46 -5.55 -27.70
C SER A 85 43.11 -6.93 -27.62
N HIS A 86 42.33 -8.00 -27.78
CA HIS A 86 42.68 -9.39 -27.47
C HIS A 86 43.21 -9.59 -26.04
N ASP A 87 42.87 -8.70 -25.11
CA ASP A 87 43.27 -8.78 -23.71
C ASP A 87 42.40 -9.81 -22.95
N PRO A 88 42.97 -10.92 -22.46
CA PRO A 88 42.20 -11.94 -21.73
C PRO A 88 41.53 -11.40 -20.46
N ALA A 89 42.00 -10.28 -19.90
CA ALA A 89 41.33 -9.63 -18.78
C ALA A 89 39.94 -9.10 -19.16
N LYS A 90 39.76 -8.61 -20.40
CA LYS A 90 38.46 -8.11 -20.90
C LYS A 90 37.46 -9.24 -21.12
N LEU A 91 37.93 -10.38 -21.64
CA LEU A 91 37.10 -11.59 -21.75
C LEU A 91 36.63 -12.09 -20.38
N LYS A 92 37.49 -12.01 -19.36
CA LYS A 92 37.11 -12.34 -17.98
C LYS A 92 36.01 -11.41 -17.46
N VAL A 93 36.17 -10.09 -17.65
CA VAL A 93 35.15 -9.10 -17.25
C VAL A 93 33.79 -9.38 -17.91
N ASN A 94 33.76 -9.70 -19.20
CA ASN A 94 32.53 -10.12 -19.87
C ASN A 94 31.89 -11.34 -19.17
N ARG A 95 32.67 -12.39 -18.88
CA ARG A 95 32.17 -13.61 -18.22
C ARG A 95 31.65 -13.33 -16.81
N ASP A 96 32.30 -12.42 -16.08
CA ASP A 96 31.87 -11.99 -14.75
C ASP A 96 30.49 -11.29 -14.85
N HIS A 97 30.30 -10.36 -15.80
CA HIS A 97 28.98 -9.72 -16.06
C HIS A 97 27.90 -10.73 -16.45
N LEU A 98 28.22 -11.75 -17.27
CA LEU A 98 27.26 -12.80 -17.62
C LEU A 98 26.87 -13.66 -16.40
N SER A 99 27.79 -13.92 -15.48
CA SER A 99 27.50 -14.63 -14.23
C SER A 99 26.60 -13.81 -13.31
N ASP A 100 26.87 -12.51 -13.18
CA ASP A 100 26.03 -11.58 -12.41
C ASP A 100 24.63 -11.49 -13.02
N LEU A 101 24.53 -11.45 -14.35
CA LEU A 101 23.27 -11.46 -15.08
C LEU A 101 22.45 -12.73 -14.82
N GLU A 102 23.08 -13.92 -14.83
CA GLU A 102 22.42 -15.18 -14.46
C GLU A 102 21.88 -15.15 -13.02
N GLN A 103 22.64 -14.59 -12.08
CA GLN A 103 22.21 -14.45 -10.69
C GLN A 103 21.02 -13.49 -10.54
N ILE A 104 21.04 -12.36 -11.27
CA ILE A 104 19.94 -11.40 -11.31
C ILE A 104 18.67 -12.07 -11.86
N ILE A 105 18.78 -12.79 -12.98
CA ILE A 105 17.64 -13.49 -13.60
C ILE A 105 17.10 -14.60 -12.70
N ALA A 106 17.96 -15.36 -12.04
CA ALA A 106 17.54 -16.37 -11.06
C ALA A 106 16.78 -15.74 -9.89
N THR A 107 17.26 -14.60 -9.38
CA THR A 107 16.58 -13.85 -8.31
C THR A 107 15.19 -13.36 -8.75
N MET A 108 15.07 -12.87 -9.99
CA MET A 108 13.77 -12.46 -10.56
C MET A 108 12.81 -13.65 -10.63
N ARG A 109 13.29 -14.82 -11.08
CA ARG A 109 12.49 -16.05 -11.19
C ARG A 109 11.93 -16.51 -9.85
N ASP A 110 12.73 -16.40 -8.79
CA ASP A 110 12.34 -16.83 -7.44
C ASP A 110 11.32 -15.86 -6.82
N ARG A 111 11.47 -14.55 -7.05
CA ARG A 111 10.55 -13.53 -6.56
C ARG A 111 9.22 -13.51 -7.31
N GLN A 112 9.23 -13.80 -8.61
CA GLN A 112 8.03 -13.75 -9.43
C GLN A 112 7.79 -15.06 -10.20
N PRO A 113 7.17 -16.06 -9.54
CA PRO A 113 6.83 -17.35 -10.15
C PRO A 113 6.00 -17.25 -11.43
N ALA A 114 5.22 -16.17 -11.58
CA ALA A 114 4.38 -15.93 -12.75
C ALA A 114 5.18 -15.65 -14.04
N GLU A 115 6.44 -15.18 -13.94
CA GLU A 115 7.31 -14.87 -15.09
C GLU A 115 8.39 -15.94 -15.27
N ARG A 116 8.20 -17.15 -14.73
CA ARG A 116 9.15 -18.27 -14.84
C ARG A 116 9.52 -18.61 -16.27
N ALA A 117 8.56 -18.59 -17.20
CA ALA A 117 8.81 -18.89 -18.60
C ALA A 117 9.73 -17.83 -19.24
N THR A 118 9.47 -16.54 -18.97
CA THR A 118 10.28 -15.44 -19.48
C THR A 118 11.69 -15.45 -18.89
N THR A 119 11.81 -15.59 -17.58
CA THR A 119 13.12 -15.67 -16.91
C THR A 119 13.91 -16.91 -17.32
N GLN A 120 13.25 -18.04 -17.58
CA GLN A 120 13.92 -19.22 -18.14
C GLN A 120 14.46 -18.94 -19.54
N LYS A 121 13.65 -18.32 -20.40
CA LYS A 121 14.10 -17.93 -21.74
C LYS A 121 15.31 -16.98 -21.68
N MET A 122 15.30 -15.99 -20.79
CA MET A 122 16.46 -15.11 -20.60
C MET A 122 17.72 -15.89 -20.18
N LEU A 123 17.61 -16.89 -19.29
CA LEU A 123 18.75 -17.75 -18.93
C LEU A 123 19.25 -18.57 -20.12
N ASP A 124 18.33 -19.09 -20.94
CA ASP A 124 18.67 -19.82 -22.15
C ASP A 124 19.38 -18.91 -23.17
N ASP A 125 18.97 -17.64 -23.27
CA ASP A 125 19.61 -16.62 -24.12
C ASP A 125 21.00 -16.24 -23.61
N VAL A 126 21.22 -16.10 -22.30
CA VAL A 126 22.56 -15.88 -21.72
C VAL A 126 23.48 -17.05 -22.05
N LYS A 127 22.99 -18.29 -21.90
CA LYS A 127 23.76 -19.49 -22.22
C LYS A 127 24.12 -19.53 -23.70
N THR A 128 23.16 -19.25 -24.58
CA THR A 128 23.37 -19.22 -26.03
C THR A 128 24.40 -18.14 -26.42
N TYR A 129 24.32 -16.96 -25.81
CA TYR A 129 25.30 -15.90 -25.99
C TYR A 129 26.70 -16.35 -25.55
N ARG A 130 26.83 -16.97 -24.37
CA ARG A 130 28.11 -17.50 -23.86
C ARG A 130 28.70 -18.56 -24.81
N ASP A 131 27.88 -19.48 -25.30
CA ASP A 131 28.31 -20.54 -26.22
C ASP A 131 28.83 -19.94 -27.55
N HIS A 132 28.16 -18.91 -28.09
CA HIS A 132 28.63 -18.21 -29.29
C HIS A 132 29.90 -17.40 -29.05
N LEU A 133 30.07 -16.82 -27.86
CA LEU A 133 31.27 -16.08 -27.50
C LEU A 133 32.46 -17.01 -27.43
N ASP A 134 32.33 -18.15 -26.75
CA ASP A 134 33.41 -19.14 -26.62
C ASP A 134 33.82 -19.72 -27.98
N GLN A 135 32.86 -19.96 -28.89
CA GLN A 135 33.15 -20.36 -30.27
C GLN A 135 33.93 -19.30 -31.05
N THR A 136 33.58 -18.03 -30.85
CA THR A 136 34.23 -16.88 -31.51
C THR A 136 35.66 -16.69 -30.98
N VAL A 137 35.84 -16.73 -29.66
CA VAL A 137 37.13 -16.66 -28.97
C VAL A 137 38.07 -17.76 -29.43
N ALA A 138 37.58 -19.01 -29.53
CA ALA A 138 38.39 -20.15 -29.95
C ALA A 138 38.94 -20.01 -31.38
N ARG A 139 38.22 -19.32 -32.26
CA ARG A 139 38.65 -19.09 -33.66
C ARG A 139 39.56 -17.89 -33.82
N ILE A 140 39.27 -16.80 -33.11
CA ILE A 140 40.09 -15.58 -33.15
C ILE A 140 41.46 -15.79 -32.46
N GLY A 141 41.55 -16.72 -31.50
CA GLY A 141 42.80 -17.09 -30.84
C GLY A 141 43.86 -17.76 -31.74
N GLU A 142 43.56 -18.07 -33.00
CA GLU A 142 44.56 -18.57 -33.95
C GLU A 142 45.43 -17.42 -34.51
N PRO A 143 46.78 -17.48 -34.35
CA PRO A 143 47.67 -16.35 -34.62
C PRO A 143 47.86 -16.15 -36.12
N GLY A 144 47.10 -15.23 -36.71
CA GLY A 144 47.10 -14.99 -38.16
C GLY A 144 47.37 -13.57 -38.66
N GLN A 145 46.99 -12.50 -37.94
CA GLN A 145 47.13 -11.12 -38.44
C GLN A 145 47.34 -10.05 -37.34
N PRO A 146 48.09 -8.97 -37.63
CA PRO A 146 48.43 -7.94 -36.65
C PRO A 146 47.20 -7.09 -36.23
N PRO A 147 46.97 -6.87 -34.93
CA PRO A 147 45.83 -6.13 -34.37
C PRO A 147 45.67 -4.69 -34.89
N VAL A 148 46.78 -4.05 -35.28
CA VAL A 148 46.85 -2.60 -35.48
C VAL A 148 46.08 -2.13 -36.73
N GLU A 149 46.17 -2.86 -37.85
CA GLU A 149 45.49 -2.49 -39.09
C GLU A 149 43.97 -2.65 -39.01
N ARG A 150 43.50 -3.57 -38.15
CA ARG A 150 42.07 -3.83 -37.92
C ARG A 150 41.47 -2.73 -37.05
N ILE A 151 42.14 -2.40 -35.95
CA ILE A 151 41.75 -1.28 -35.07
C ILE A 151 41.75 0.04 -35.83
N GLN A 152 42.76 0.32 -36.66
CA GLN A 152 42.79 1.54 -37.47
C GLN A 152 41.61 1.65 -38.44
N ARG A 153 41.21 0.55 -39.11
CA ARG A 153 40.07 0.56 -40.03
C ARG A 153 38.74 0.83 -39.30
N VAL A 154 38.53 0.20 -38.15
CA VAL A 154 37.33 0.41 -37.33
C VAL A 154 37.28 1.84 -36.79
N VAL A 155 38.38 2.34 -36.24
CA VAL A 155 38.46 3.71 -35.70
C VAL A 155 38.25 4.74 -36.80
N GLN A 156 38.85 4.58 -37.99
CA GLN A 156 38.64 5.50 -39.12
C GLN A 156 37.21 5.48 -39.67
N ALA A 157 36.56 4.33 -39.65
CA ALA A 157 35.16 4.20 -40.08
C ALA A 157 34.21 4.88 -39.08
N TYR A 158 34.49 4.72 -37.78
CA TYR A 158 33.71 5.36 -36.72
C TYR A 158 33.92 6.87 -36.66
N GLU A 159 35.15 7.34 -36.84
CA GLU A 159 35.49 8.76 -36.93
C GLU A 159 34.73 9.43 -38.09
N ARG A 160 34.63 8.75 -39.24
CA ARG A 160 33.84 9.22 -40.39
C ARG A 160 32.34 9.33 -40.07
N ASP A 161 31.78 8.35 -39.35
CA ASP A 161 30.36 8.29 -38.98
C ASP A 161 30.01 9.42 -37.99
N LEU A 162 30.87 9.65 -37.00
CA LEU A 162 30.78 10.78 -36.05
C LEU A 162 30.90 12.13 -36.76
N ASP A 163 31.84 12.28 -37.69
CA ASP A 163 31.99 13.50 -38.48
C ASP A 163 30.75 13.78 -39.34
N GLU A 164 30.10 12.74 -39.88
CA GLU A 164 28.87 12.87 -40.65
C GLU A 164 27.68 13.28 -39.78
N LEU A 165 27.55 12.69 -38.58
CA LEU A 165 26.56 13.08 -37.57
C LEU A 165 26.74 14.54 -37.14
N LEU A 166 27.98 14.94 -36.80
CA LEU A 166 28.30 16.32 -36.39
C LEU A 166 28.07 17.33 -37.53
N ARG A 167 28.30 16.94 -38.78
CA ARG A 167 28.01 17.79 -39.95
C ARG A 167 26.52 17.94 -40.25
N ARG A 168 25.73 16.89 -40.01
CA ARG A 168 24.25 16.95 -40.14
C ARG A 168 23.63 17.86 -39.08
N ASP A 169 24.21 17.90 -37.88
CA ASP A 169 23.55 18.48 -36.71
C ASP A 169 23.86 19.97 -36.42
N ASN A 170 24.37 20.71 -37.41
CA ASN A 170 24.55 22.15 -37.27
C ASN A 170 23.21 22.94 -37.27
N ARG A 171 22.06 22.25 -37.16
CA ARG A 171 20.70 22.82 -37.27
C ARG A 171 19.60 22.22 -36.37
N GLU A 172 19.80 21.15 -35.58
CA GLU A 172 18.72 20.54 -34.77
C GLU A 172 18.95 20.56 -33.24
N SER A 173 17.90 20.24 -32.47
CA SER A 173 17.86 20.40 -31.02
C SER A 173 18.63 19.30 -30.28
N ARG A 174 19.37 19.68 -29.24
CA ARG A 174 20.18 18.80 -28.36
C ARG A 174 19.56 17.46 -27.95
N SER A 175 18.22 17.36 -27.86
CA SER A 175 17.52 16.11 -27.54
C SER A 175 17.66 15.03 -28.63
N ARG A 176 17.66 15.42 -29.92
CA ARG A 176 17.83 14.48 -31.04
C ARG A 176 19.28 14.02 -31.15
N LEU A 177 20.24 14.92 -30.96
CA LEU A 177 21.66 14.57 -30.88
C LEU A 177 21.93 13.48 -29.81
N VAL A 178 21.23 13.53 -28.66
CA VAL A 178 21.39 12.51 -27.61
C VAL A 178 20.81 11.15 -28.04
N ASP A 179 19.64 11.12 -28.68
CA ASP A 179 19.05 9.88 -29.21
C ASP A 179 19.88 9.32 -30.38
N ASP A 180 20.39 10.18 -31.25
CA ASP A 180 21.24 9.82 -32.39
C ASP A 180 22.63 9.34 -31.95
N LEU A 181 23.22 9.94 -30.89
CA LEU A 181 24.44 9.43 -30.27
C LEU A 181 24.21 8.06 -29.61
N ARG A 182 23.04 7.85 -29.00
CA ARG A 182 22.66 6.56 -28.42
C ARG A 182 22.50 5.48 -29.49
N SER A 183 21.99 5.87 -30.66
CA SER A 183 21.94 5.04 -31.88
C SER A 183 23.35 4.79 -32.46
N GLY A 184 24.23 5.79 -32.45
CA GLY A 184 25.60 5.73 -32.97
C GLY A 184 26.54 4.80 -32.18
N VAL A 185 26.28 4.55 -30.90
CA VAL A 185 26.97 3.46 -30.16
C VAL A 185 26.69 2.11 -30.81
N GLY A 186 25.50 1.92 -31.39
CA GLY A 186 25.15 0.72 -32.16
C GLY A 186 25.86 0.63 -33.52
N SER A 187 26.25 1.76 -34.14
CA SER A 187 26.97 1.74 -35.42
C SER A 187 28.43 1.30 -35.27
N PHE A 188 29.05 1.59 -34.13
CA PHE A 188 30.40 1.10 -33.80
C PHE A 188 30.46 -0.43 -33.68
N ASP A 189 29.53 -1.02 -32.91
CA ASP A 189 29.42 -2.48 -32.79
C ASP A 189 29.14 -3.13 -34.17
N ALA A 190 28.30 -2.50 -34.99
CA ALA A 190 28.03 -2.96 -36.35
C ALA A 190 29.28 -2.93 -37.25
N GLN A 191 30.13 -1.90 -37.15
CA GLN A 191 31.38 -1.77 -37.91
C GLN A 191 32.46 -2.75 -37.44
N ILE A 192 32.58 -3.01 -36.13
CA ILE A 192 33.44 -4.08 -35.60
C ILE A 192 32.98 -5.42 -36.18
N SER A 193 31.68 -5.67 -36.17
CA SER A 193 31.12 -6.89 -36.72
C SER A 193 31.37 -7.00 -38.23
N GLU A 194 31.15 -5.94 -39.01
CA GLU A 194 31.35 -5.93 -40.47
C GLU A 194 32.81 -6.21 -40.87
N THR A 195 33.77 -5.63 -40.14
CA THR A 195 35.20 -5.89 -40.37
C THR A 195 35.61 -7.31 -39.98
N MET A 196 35.01 -7.89 -38.93
CA MET A 196 35.22 -9.30 -38.58
C MET A 196 34.56 -10.28 -39.56
N GLN A 197 33.40 -9.91 -40.08
CA GLN A 197 32.60 -10.71 -41.02
C GLN A 197 33.21 -10.85 -42.42
N ALA A 198 34.11 -9.94 -42.80
CA ALA A 198 34.79 -9.97 -44.09
C ALA A 198 35.85 -11.09 -44.18
N GLU A 199 36.29 -11.65 -43.05
CA GLU A 199 37.42 -12.60 -42.98
C GLU A 199 36.98 -14.07 -42.81
N ASP A 200 35.87 -14.37 -42.13
CA ASP A 200 35.37 -15.75 -41.94
C ASP A 200 33.82 -15.82 -41.87
N PRO A 201 33.14 -16.58 -42.76
CA PRO A 201 31.69 -16.77 -42.72
C PRO A 201 31.20 -17.44 -41.43
N ALA A 202 32.05 -18.22 -40.76
CA ALA A 202 31.70 -18.89 -39.52
C ALA A 202 31.77 -17.91 -38.32
N LEU A 203 32.67 -16.91 -38.34
CA LEU A 203 32.66 -15.78 -37.40
C LEU A 203 31.42 -14.91 -37.61
N ARG A 204 30.98 -14.71 -38.87
CA ARG A 204 29.74 -13.99 -39.17
C ARG A 204 28.53 -14.63 -38.51
N GLN A 205 28.39 -15.95 -38.59
CA GLN A 205 27.28 -16.65 -37.97
C GLN A 205 27.30 -16.54 -36.44
N ALA A 206 28.47 -16.63 -35.82
CA ALA A 206 28.62 -16.49 -34.37
C ALA A 206 28.33 -15.05 -33.89
N ALA A 207 28.82 -14.04 -34.60
CA ALA A 207 28.55 -12.62 -34.30
C ALA A 207 27.05 -12.28 -34.44
N MET A 208 26.38 -12.80 -35.49
CA MET A 208 24.92 -12.68 -35.62
C MET A 208 24.19 -13.36 -34.46
N GLY A 209 24.66 -14.53 -34.01
CA GLY A 209 24.13 -15.23 -32.84
C GLY A 209 24.27 -14.41 -31.54
N LEU A 210 25.45 -13.85 -31.30
CA LEU A 210 25.72 -12.96 -30.15
C LEU A 210 24.76 -11.77 -30.12
N GLN A 211 24.62 -11.09 -31.26
CA GLN A 211 23.75 -9.93 -31.38
C GLN A 211 22.26 -10.30 -31.22
N ALA A 212 21.82 -11.40 -31.82
CA ALA A 212 20.47 -11.91 -31.67
C ALA A 212 20.14 -12.22 -30.21
N SER A 213 20.94 -13.06 -29.53
CA SER A 213 20.72 -13.44 -28.13
C SER A 213 20.75 -12.23 -27.19
N SER A 214 21.68 -11.29 -27.40
CA SER A 214 21.72 -10.06 -26.60
C SER A 214 20.48 -9.19 -26.78
N SER A 215 20.09 -8.93 -28.04
CA SER A 215 18.93 -8.07 -28.33
C SER A 215 17.63 -8.67 -27.79
N GLU A 216 17.47 -9.99 -27.93
CA GLU A 216 16.33 -10.72 -27.41
C GLU A 216 16.28 -10.65 -25.87
N LEU A 217 17.41 -10.85 -25.20
CA LEU A 217 17.51 -10.71 -23.76
C LEU A 217 17.15 -9.30 -23.29
N MET A 218 17.71 -8.27 -23.92
CA MET A 218 17.41 -6.87 -23.60
C MET A 218 15.94 -6.54 -23.81
N GLN A 219 15.34 -7.06 -24.89
CA GLN A 219 13.92 -6.89 -25.16
C GLN A 219 13.06 -7.57 -24.08
N LEU A 220 13.39 -8.81 -23.70
CA LEU A 220 12.69 -9.53 -22.64
C LEU A 220 12.82 -8.84 -21.28
N ALA A 221 14.01 -8.32 -20.95
CA ALA A 221 14.26 -7.56 -19.74
C ALA A 221 13.44 -6.26 -19.72
N SER A 222 13.46 -5.48 -20.81
CA SER A 222 12.67 -4.25 -20.96
C SER A 222 11.15 -4.52 -20.90
N ASP A 223 10.67 -5.58 -21.55
CA ASP A 223 9.26 -5.96 -21.51
C ASP A 223 8.84 -6.38 -20.10
N MET A 224 9.70 -7.10 -19.39
CA MET A 224 9.45 -7.51 -18.00
C MET A 224 9.47 -6.32 -17.05
N GLU A 225 10.39 -5.38 -17.22
CA GLU A 225 10.43 -4.11 -16.50
C GLU A 225 9.11 -3.34 -16.69
N LYS A 226 8.71 -3.15 -17.96
CA LYS A 226 7.45 -2.47 -18.31
C LYS A 226 6.23 -3.16 -17.70
N ARG A 227 6.11 -4.49 -17.83
CA ARG A 227 5.01 -5.26 -17.21
C ARG A 227 4.99 -5.12 -15.69
N SER A 228 6.16 -5.07 -15.05
CA SER A 228 6.29 -4.90 -13.60
C SER A 228 5.86 -3.49 -13.17
N TRP A 229 6.27 -2.45 -13.89
CA TRP A 229 5.78 -1.08 -13.67
C TRP A 229 4.28 -0.94 -13.90
N GLU A 230 3.73 -1.58 -14.93
CA GLU A 230 2.29 -1.58 -15.21
C GLU A 230 1.50 -2.30 -14.10
N ARG A 231 2.00 -3.39 -13.54
CA ARG A 231 1.42 -4.04 -12.35
C ARG A 231 1.47 -3.11 -11.15
N MET A 232 2.62 -2.51 -10.87
CA MET A 232 2.79 -1.56 -9.77
C MET A 232 1.85 -0.36 -9.89
N TYR A 233 1.68 0.20 -11.08
CA TYR A 233 0.79 1.34 -11.32
C TYR A 233 -0.69 0.96 -11.12
N ARG A 234 -1.10 -0.22 -11.60
CA ARG A 234 -2.44 -0.76 -11.34
C ARG A 234 -2.67 -0.97 -9.85
N ASP A 235 -1.72 -1.54 -9.13
CA ASP A 235 -1.83 -1.77 -7.69
C ASP A 235 -1.88 -0.45 -6.91
N HIS A 236 -1.14 0.57 -7.36
CA HIS A 236 -1.24 1.92 -6.81
C HIS A 236 -2.63 2.52 -7.04
N GLN A 237 -3.20 2.38 -8.24
CA GLN A 237 -4.55 2.85 -8.53
C GLN A 237 -5.62 2.11 -7.72
N GLU A 238 -5.53 0.79 -7.59
CA GLU A 238 -6.42 -0.01 -6.73
C GLU A 238 -6.33 0.43 -5.27
N THR A 239 -5.11 0.68 -4.78
CA THR A 239 -4.87 1.20 -3.43
C THR A 239 -5.53 2.57 -3.24
N GLN A 240 -5.39 3.49 -4.19
CA GLN A 240 -6.05 4.79 -4.12
C GLN A 240 -7.58 4.68 -4.12
N GLN A 241 -8.15 3.76 -4.90
CA GLN A 241 -9.59 3.52 -4.88
C GLN A 241 -10.06 2.93 -3.55
N LEU A 242 -9.29 2.01 -2.97
CA LEU A 242 -9.58 1.45 -1.64
C LEU A 242 -9.50 2.52 -0.55
N VAL A 243 -8.50 3.42 -0.61
CA VAL A 243 -8.37 4.56 0.31
C VAL A 243 -9.59 5.47 0.21
N ARG A 244 -10.00 5.87 -1.02
CA ARG A 244 -11.20 6.69 -1.21
C ARG A 244 -12.47 6.02 -0.69
N ARG A 245 -12.63 4.71 -0.88
CA ARG A 245 -13.76 3.95 -0.34
C ARG A 245 -13.71 3.91 1.19
N ALA A 246 -12.55 3.65 1.77
CA ALA A 246 -12.36 3.66 3.22
C ALA A 246 -12.67 5.03 3.83
N GLU A 247 -12.23 6.11 3.19
CA GLU A 247 -12.52 7.49 3.59
C GLU A 247 -14.02 7.77 3.60
N TRP A 248 -14.73 7.42 2.52
CA TRP A 248 -16.19 7.57 2.47
C TRP A 248 -16.90 6.80 3.58
N VAL A 249 -16.49 5.55 3.85
CA VAL A 249 -17.12 4.78 4.93
C VAL A 249 -16.79 5.38 6.30
N LEU A 250 -15.57 5.86 6.52
CA LEU A 250 -15.21 6.57 7.76
C LEU A 250 -16.05 7.83 7.96
N ILE A 251 -16.30 8.61 6.91
CA ILE A 251 -17.16 9.81 6.97
C ILE A 251 -18.59 9.41 7.36
N ILE A 252 -19.15 8.39 6.71
CA ILE A 252 -20.52 7.91 6.99
C ILE A 252 -20.63 7.41 8.43
N VAL A 253 -19.69 6.55 8.85
CA VAL A 253 -19.63 6.01 10.21
C VAL A 253 -19.50 7.11 11.25
N SER A 254 -18.60 8.08 11.02
CA SER A 254 -18.38 9.20 11.93
C SER A 254 -19.63 10.07 12.04
N SER A 255 -20.30 10.33 10.92
CA SER A 255 -21.56 11.10 10.87
C SER A 255 -22.68 10.40 11.64
N ILE A 256 -22.86 9.08 11.44
CA ILE A 256 -23.85 8.28 12.17
C ILE A 256 -23.54 8.26 13.68
N THR A 257 -22.27 8.06 14.03
CA THR A 257 -21.83 8.03 15.44
C THR A 257 -22.06 9.37 16.11
N LEU A 258 -21.77 10.48 15.42
CA LEU A 258 -22.03 11.83 15.90
C LEU A 258 -23.52 12.08 16.11
N LEU A 259 -24.37 11.72 15.13
CA LEU A 259 -25.82 11.85 15.23
C LEU A 259 -26.38 11.06 16.42
N LEU A 260 -25.91 9.83 16.62
CA LEU A 260 -26.35 8.99 17.73
C LEU A 260 -25.85 9.51 19.08
N SER A 261 -24.64 10.08 19.13
CA SER A 261 -24.12 10.75 20.33
C SER A 261 -24.97 11.97 20.70
N ILE A 262 -25.31 12.81 19.73
CA ILE A 262 -26.21 13.97 19.92
C ILE A 262 -27.58 13.49 20.40
N LEU A 263 -28.13 12.45 19.75
CA LEU A 263 -29.42 11.88 20.10
C LEU A 263 -29.44 11.35 21.54
N ALA A 264 -28.43 10.56 21.93
CA ALA A 264 -28.28 10.04 23.28
C ALA A 264 -28.11 11.15 24.31
N SER A 265 -27.33 12.20 23.99
CA SER A 265 -27.13 13.38 24.84
C SER A 265 -28.44 14.14 25.10
N ILE A 266 -29.37 14.16 24.14
CA ILE A 266 -30.67 14.83 24.31
C ILE A 266 -31.68 13.92 25.06
N LEU A 267 -31.67 12.61 24.79
CA LEU A 267 -32.64 11.66 25.36
C LEU A 267 -32.32 11.28 26.81
N LEU A 268 -31.06 11.04 27.15
CA LEU A 268 -30.67 10.55 28.49
C LEU A 268 -31.02 11.54 29.62
N PRO A 269 -30.74 12.85 29.53
CA PRO A 269 -31.05 13.79 30.60
C PRO A 269 -32.55 13.89 30.89
N ARG A 270 -33.38 13.87 29.83
CA ARG A 270 -34.83 13.99 29.95
C ARG A 270 -35.45 12.73 30.57
N GLN A 271 -34.90 11.56 30.29
CA GLN A 271 -35.49 10.30 30.72
C GLN A 271 -34.94 9.75 32.04
N VAL A 272 -33.68 10.04 32.38
CA VAL A 272 -33.01 9.45 33.56
C VAL A 272 -32.67 10.51 34.60
N VAL A 273 -32.03 11.61 34.17
CA VAL A 273 -31.53 12.63 35.12
C VAL A 273 -32.68 13.41 35.76
N LYS A 274 -33.64 13.90 34.96
CA LYS A 274 -34.78 14.67 35.50
C LYS A 274 -35.58 13.93 36.58
N PRO A 275 -36.01 12.66 36.38
CA PRO A 275 -36.73 11.92 37.42
C PRO A 275 -35.91 11.66 38.68
N LEU A 276 -34.61 11.37 38.54
CA LEU A 276 -33.72 11.15 39.69
C LEU A 276 -33.52 12.43 40.51
N VAL A 277 -33.37 13.57 39.85
CA VAL A 277 -33.27 14.89 40.51
C VAL A 277 -34.57 15.22 41.24
N ALA A 278 -35.73 15.00 40.60
CA ALA A 278 -37.03 15.24 41.23
C ALA A 278 -37.26 14.33 42.46
N LEU A 279 -36.83 13.06 42.38
CA LEU A 279 -36.90 12.15 43.52
C LEU A 279 -35.98 12.60 44.66
N LYS A 280 -34.76 13.03 44.35
CA LYS A 280 -33.83 13.58 45.35
C LYS A 280 -34.44 14.79 46.06
N GLU A 281 -34.95 15.76 45.31
CA GLU A 281 -35.58 16.95 45.87
C GLU A 281 -36.74 16.60 46.80
N ALA A 282 -37.58 15.64 46.42
CA ALA A 282 -38.70 15.21 47.25
C ALA A 282 -38.25 14.53 48.57
N VAL A 283 -37.17 13.74 48.53
CA VAL A 283 -36.55 13.15 49.72
C VAL A 283 -35.98 14.25 50.63
N ASP A 284 -35.27 15.22 50.05
CA ASP A 284 -34.67 16.34 50.81
C ASP A 284 -35.75 17.17 51.53
N HIS A 285 -36.89 17.43 50.89
CA HIS A 285 -38.02 18.15 51.51
C HIS A 285 -38.69 17.32 52.62
N ALA A 286 -38.82 16.00 52.44
CA ALA A 286 -39.35 15.12 53.48
C ALA A 286 -38.41 15.04 54.69
N ALA A 287 -37.09 15.01 54.47
CA ALA A 287 -36.08 15.06 55.53
C ALA A 287 -36.09 16.38 56.29
N ALA A 288 -36.40 17.50 55.62
CA ALA A 288 -36.62 18.80 56.24
C ALA A 288 -37.95 18.92 57.03
N GLY A 289 -38.72 17.82 57.13
CA GLY A 289 -39.95 17.75 57.92
C GLY A 289 -41.21 18.18 57.18
N ASN A 290 -41.12 18.46 55.88
CA ASN A 290 -42.28 18.76 55.03
C ASN A 290 -42.82 17.48 54.39
N TYR A 291 -43.79 16.86 55.04
CA TYR A 291 -44.37 15.58 54.63
C TYR A 291 -45.63 15.71 53.74
N GLU A 292 -45.96 16.92 53.27
CA GLU A 292 -47.16 17.20 52.45
C GLU A 292 -46.93 17.09 50.93
N ILE A 293 -45.83 16.45 50.51
CA ILE A 293 -45.49 16.34 49.09
C ILE A 293 -46.33 15.23 48.45
N GLU A 294 -47.16 15.59 47.49
CA GLU A 294 -47.85 14.64 46.62
C GLU A 294 -46.91 14.13 45.53
N PHE A 295 -46.63 12.84 45.57
CA PHE A 295 -45.93 12.12 44.51
C PHE A 295 -46.94 11.66 43.47
N ASP A 296 -47.05 12.39 42.37
CA ASP A 296 -47.79 11.96 41.19
C ASP A 296 -46.84 11.11 40.33
N VAL A 297 -46.88 9.79 40.57
CA VAL A 297 -45.98 8.82 39.94
C VAL A 297 -46.73 8.11 38.83
N GLU A 298 -46.50 8.54 37.59
CA GLU A 298 -47.05 7.90 36.40
C GLU A 298 -45.97 7.14 35.62
N GLY A 299 -46.20 5.84 35.43
CA GLY A 299 -45.43 4.97 34.53
C GLY A 299 -45.00 3.63 35.15
N ASP A 300 -44.24 2.86 34.38
CA ASP A 300 -43.68 1.56 34.78
C ASP A 300 -42.15 1.65 34.77
N GLY A 301 -41.46 1.14 35.81
CA GLY A 301 -40.00 1.04 35.81
C GLY A 301 -39.34 1.11 37.19
N GLU A 302 -38.01 0.94 37.21
CA GLU A 302 -37.20 0.92 38.44
C GLU A 302 -37.26 2.24 39.22
N VAL A 303 -37.35 3.39 38.52
CA VAL A 303 -37.49 4.71 39.16
C VAL A 303 -38.86 4.88 39.83
N VAL A 304 -39.92 4.31 39.23
CA VAL A 304 -41.28 4.30 39.81
C VAL A 304 -41.32 3.38 41.03
N GLN A 305 -40.70 2.21 40.97
CA GLN A 305 -40.58 1.32 42.12
C GLN A 305 -39.86 2.01 43.27
N LEU A 306 -38.76 2.73 42.99
CA LEU A 306 -38.05 3.51 43.99
C LEU A 306 -38.89 4.65 44.56
N ALA A 307 -39.60 5.40 43.71
CA ALA A 307 -40.50 6.47 44.15
C ALA A 307 -41.63 5.95 45.05
N ASN A 308 -42.21 4.80 44.71
CA ASN A 308 -43.22 4.15 45.53
C ASN A 308 -42.67 3.65 46.88
N ALA A 309 -41.47 3.07 46.90
CA ALA A 309 -40.81 2.65 48.13
C ALA A 309 -40.52 3.84 49.06
N VAL A 310 -40.04 4.96 48.48
CA VAL A 310 -39.81 6.22 49.21
C VAL A 310 -41.13 6.77 49.75
N ARG A 311 -42.20 6.78 48.94
CA ARG A 311 -43.54 7.22 49.37
C ARG A 311 -44.05 6.40 50.56
N SER A 312 -43.90 5.08 50.52
CA SER A 312 -44.29 4.19 51.62
C SER A 312 -43.49 4.47 52.90
N LEU A 313 -42.18 4.74 52.79
CA LEU A 313 -41.32 5.07 53.92
C LEU A 313 -41.72 6.41 54.56
N ILE A 314 -41.94 7.44 53.73
CA ILE A 314 -42.39 8.76 54.19
C ILE A 314 -43.74 8.67 54.90
N ALA A 315 -44.70 7.91 54.34
CA ALA A 315 -46.00 7.70 54.95
C ALA A 315 -45.90 7.00 56.31
N HIS A 316 -45.02 5.99 56.43
CA HIS A 316 -44.80 5.27 57.68
C HIS A 316 -44.16 6.17 58.76
N VAL A 317 -43.17 6.99 58.40
CA VAL A 317 -42.54 7.96 59.31
C VAL A 317 -43.56 9.00 59.79
N ARG A 318 -44.42 9.50 58.88
CA ARG A 318 -45.49 10.45 59.22
C ARG A 318 -46.48 9.85 60.20
N ASP A 319 -46.96 8.63 59.97
CA ASP A 319 -47.89 7.93 60.88
C ASP A 319 -47.27 7.72 62.27
N LYS A 320 -46.00 7.28 62.33
CA LYS A 320 -45.26 7.13 63.59
C LYS A 320 -45.13 8.46 64.35
N ARG A 321 -44.85 9.56 63.64
CA ARG A 321 -44.77 10.91 64.25
C ARG A 321 -46.11 11.34 64.82
N LEU A 322 -47.20 11.19 64.05
CA LEU A 322 -48.56 11.52 64.50
C LEU A 322 -48.96 10.74 65.76
N ARG A 323 -48.62 9.44 65.83
CA ARG A 323 -48.86 8.61 67.02
C ARG A 323 -48.02 9.06 68.23
N SER A 324 -46.76 9.47 68.01
CA SER A 324 -45.91 9.97 69.11
C SER A 324 -46.37 11.33 69.67
N THR A 325 -46.95 12.21 68.83
CA THR A 325 -47.50 13.50 69.27
C THR A 325 -48.84 13.35 70.00
N VAL A 326 -49.61 12.30 69.72
CA VAL A 326 -50.89 12.02 70.41
C VAL A 326 -50.67 11.25 71.72
N GLY A 327 -49.51 10.60 71.88
CA GLY A 327 -49.15 9.81 73.07
C GLY A 327 -48.30 10.51 74.12
N ALA A 328 -48.07 11.83 74.03
CA ALA A 328 -47.40 12.60 75.07
C ALA A 328 -48.43 13.11 76.10
N PRO A 329 -48.52 12.51 77.32
CA PRO A 329 -49.31 13.10 78.39
C PRO A 329 -48.67 14.43 78.81
N HIS A 330 -49.51 15.45 78.95
CA HIS A 330 -49.15 16.73 79.58
C HIS A 330 -48.73 16.56 81.04
#